data_AF-A0A417R9M6-F1
#
_entry.id   AF-A0A417R9M6-F1
#
_cell.length_a   1.000
_cell.length_b   1.000
_cell.length_c   1.000
_cell.angle_alpha   90.00
_cell.angle_beta   90.00
_cell.angle_gamma   90.00
#
_symmetry.space_group_name_H-M   'P 1'
#
loop_
_entity.id
_entity.type
_entity.pdbx_description
1 polymer ?
#
loop_
_entity_poly.entity_id
_entity_poly.type
_entity_poly.pdbx_seq_one_letter_code
_entity_poly.pdbx_strand_id
1 'polypeptide(L)'
;MNETKNNSVKALKKQMAAAVAMVCVAAVALGSSTYAWFVSNNTVKGTTTNISAQSNAPFLKIDSVTVTAASGTTKTLTEPAGETKLYPSQVVGTITGGTEAKFESAYASAKNASTELASSRFTVGTDGKASEAVSGKYAIQQTFYIGTSDDKAGSFKDLKVSAVQINATQGSKLEDAMRVLVVGEDGWVVWQKGNNETAGWVKTYTSTDVDPQTISGQGVAKNNSDSVIDSAIAAKTSGKVDVFVYYDGADDDVYTDQLADLTGCGVTITFTATPVNTDNKDVNTNNDVTGA
;
A
#
# COMPACT_ATOMS: atom_id res chain seq x y z
N MET A 1 -10.98 -45.30 -110.23
CA MET A 1 -9.87 -45.50 -109.27
C MET A 1 -10.00 -44.47 -108.13
N ASN A 2 -10.90 -44.75 -107.17
CA ASN A 2 -11.32 -43.78 -106.14
C ASN A 2 -11.05 -44.28 -104.70
N GLU A 3 -10.28 -45.37 -104.56
CA GLU A 3 -10.03 -46.02 -103.26
C GLU A 3 -8.78 -45.48 -102.54
N THR A 4 -7.87 -44.81 -103.24
CA THR A 4 -6.65 -44.25 -102.60
C THR A 4 -6.94 -42.98 -101.78
N LYS A 5 -8.02 -42.24 -102.07
CA LYS A 5 -8.40 -41.02 -101.33
C LYS A 5 -9.09 -41.31 -99.99
N ASN A 6 -9.76 -42.46 -99.85
CA ASN A 6 -10.55 -42.74 -98.64
C ASN A 6 -9.70 -43.32 -97.49
N ASN A 7 -8.56 -43.95 -97.82
CA ASN A 7 -7.60 -44.44 -96.83
C ASN A 7 -6.69 -43.33 -96.27
N SER A 8 -6.38 -42.28 -97.05
CA SER A 8 -5.59 -41.14 -96.53
C SER A 8 -6.37 -40.28 -95.54
N VAL A 9 -7.68 -40.09 -95.74
CA VAL A 9 -8.55 -39.30 -94.84
C VAL A 9 -8.77 -40.02 -93.49
N LYS A 10 -8.92 -41.35 -93.50
CA LYS A 10 -9.05 -42.13 -92.25
C LYS A 10 -7.75 -42.13 -91.43
N ALA A 11 -6.59 -42.17 -92.08
CA ALA A 11 -5.30 -42.01 -91.42
C ALA A 11 -5.09 -40.61 -90.83
N LEU A 12 -5.47 -39.55 -91.57
CA LEU A 12 -5.40 -38.16 -91.07
C LEU A 12 -6.29 -37.93 -89.85
N LYS A 13 -7.53 -38.44 -89.84
CA LYS A 13 -8.46 -38.27 -88.71
C LYS A 13 -7.99 -39.00 -87.44
N LYS A 14 -7.32 -40.14 -87.59
CA LYS A 14 -6.75 -40.88 -86.45
C LYS A 14 -5.52 -40.16 -85.86
N GLN A 15 -4.71 -39.52 -86.70
CA GLN A 15 -3.60 -38.67 -86.29
C GLN A 15 -4.08 -37.38 -85.61
N MET A 16 -5.14 -36.73 -86.12
CA MET A 16 -5.71 -35.54 -85.49
C MET A 16 -6.39 -35.83 -84.15
N ALA A 17 -7.09 -36.96 -84.00
CA ALA A 17 -7.67 -37.36 -82.71
C ALA A 17 -6.59 -37.68 -81.66
N ALA A 18 -5.48 -38.31 -82.07
CA ALA A 18 -4.33 -38.53 -81.19
C ALA A 18 -3.61 -37.21 -80.82
N ALA A 19 -3.51 -36.26 -81.75
CA ALA A 19 -2.92 -34.94 -81.49
C ALA A 19 -3.76 -34.11 -80.51
N VAL A 20 -5.10 -34.10 -80.65
CA VAL A 20 -6.00 -33.40 -79.72
C VAL A 20 -5.96 -34.01 -78.32
N ALA A 21 -5.87 -35.34 -78.22
CA ALA A 21 -5.70 -36.02 -76.93
C ALA A 21 -4.34 -35.69 -76.28
N MET A 22 -3.24 -35.61 -77.04
CA MET A 22 -1.94 -35.20 -76.50
C MET A 22 -1.86 -33.72 -76.13
N VAL A 23 -2.60 -32.85 -76.82
CA VAL A 23 -2.69 -31.42 -76.48
C VAL A 23 -3.44 -31.22 -75.15
N CYS A 24 -4.47 -32.03 -74.86
CA CYS A 24 -5.13 -31.99 -73.56
C CYS A 24 -4.26 -32.54 -72.42
N VAL A 25 -3.39 -33.53 -72.68
CA VAL A 25 -2.44 -34.05 -71.69
C VAL A 25 -1.27 -33.07 -71.45
N ALA A 26 -0.86 -32.31 -72.47
CA ALA A 26 0.14 -31.25 -72.33
C ALA A 26 -0.39 -29.99 -71.61
N ALA A 27 -1.68 -29.67 -71.74
CA ALA A 27 -2.31 -28.54 -71.03
C ALA A 27 -2.48 -28.78 -69.52
N VAL A 28 -2.60 -30.04 -69.08
CA VAL A 28 -2.64 -30.39 -67.65
C VAL A 28 -1.23 -30.46 -67.04
N ALA A 29 -0.19 -30.65 -67.86
CA ALA A 29 1.21 -30.68 -67.42
C ALA A 29 1.93 -29.31 -67.42
N LEU A 30 1.48 -28.34 -68.23
CA LEU A 30 2.09 -26.99 -68.33
C LEU A 30 1.42 -25.91 -67.46
N GLY A 31 0.39 -26.28 -66.68
CA GLY A 31 -0.35 -25.36 -65.80
C GLY A 31 0.06 -25.36 -64.33
N SER A 32 1.02 -26.16 -63.86
CA SER A 32 1.42 -26.11 -62.44
C SER A 32 2.75 -26.77 -62.05
N SER A 33 3.65 -27.12 -62.96
CA SER A 33 4.98 -27.57 -62.56
C SER A 33 5.94 -26.39 -62.40
N THR A 34 5.94 -25.75 -61.23
CA THR A 34 7.17 -25.15 -60.68
C THR A 34 7.06 -24.94 -59.16
N TYR A 35 7.65 -25.91 -58.45
CA TYR A 35 8.36 -25.77 -57.18
C TYR A 35 7.58 -25.26 -55.95
N ALA A 36 7.08 -26.17 -55.14
CA ALA A 36 7.84 -26.59 -53.95
C ALA A 36 7.13 -27.73 -53.22
N TRP A 37 7.95 -28.72 -52.85
CA TRP A 37 7.76 -29.55 -51.66
C TRP A 37 7.78 -28.62 -50.44
N PHE A 38 6.67 -27.96 -50.18
CA PHE A 38 6.24 -27.46 -48.89
C PHE A 38 4.72 -27.32 -49.04
N VAL A 39 3.94 -28.21 -48.41
CA VAL A 39 2.69 -27.68 -47.87
C VAL A 39 3.18 -26.70 -46.81
N SER A 40 3.27 -25.41 -47.17
CA SER A 40 3.33 -24.37 -46.16
C SER A 40 2.16 -24.65 -45.24
N ASN A 41 2.47 -24.94 -43.98
CA ASN A 41 1.47 -25.00 -42.93
C ASN A 41 0.68 -23.68 -42.98
N ASN A 42 -0.46 -23.64 -43.67
CA ASN A 42 -1.23 -22.40 -43.85
C ASN A 42 -2.15 -22.16 -42.64
N THR A 43 -1.88 -22.88 -41.55
CA THR A 43 -2.45 -22.63 -40.23
C THR A 43 -1.38 -22.93 -39.19
N VAL A 44 -0.63 -21.89 -38.81
CA VAL A 44 0.01 -21.91 -37.50
C VAL A 44 -1.11 -21.69 -36.50
N LYS A 45 -1.53 -22.76 -35.80
CA LYS A 45 -2.43 -22.63 -34.67
C LYS A 45 -1.61 -22.16 -33.48
N GLY A 46 -1.44 -20.85 -33.36
CA GLY A 46 -1.05 -20.24 -32.10
C GLY A 46 -2.22 -20.44 -31.13
N THR A 47 -2.17 -21.50 -30.33
CA THR A 47 -3.08 -21.61 -29.18
C THR A 47 -2.45 -20.74 -28.09
N THR A 48 -2.96 -19.53 -27.90
CA THR A 48 -2.60 -18.71 -26.73
C THR A 48 -3.27 -19.34 -25.51
N THR A 49 -2.62 -20.36 -24.94
CA THR A 49 -3.02 -20.87 -23.62
C THR A 49 -2.69 -19.84 -22.56
N ASN A 50 -3.70 -19.48 -21.75
CA ASN A 50 -3.61 -18.71 -20.51
C ASN A 50 -3.32 -17.20 -20.67
N ILE A 51 -4.14 -16.47 -21.44
CA ILE A 51 -4.22 -15.01 -21.27
C ILE A 51 -4.96 -14.73 -19.96
N SER A 52 -4.21 -14.64 -18.85
CA SER A 52 -4.71 -14.00 -17.63
C SER A 52 -4.68 -12.50 -17.85
N ALA A 53 -5.83 -11.84 -17.82
CA ALA A 53 -5.88 -10.39 -17.68
C ALA A 53 -5.37 -10.05 -16.27
N GLN A 54 -4.24 -9.35 -16.17
CA GLN A 54 -3.76 -8.81 -14.91
C GLN A 54 -4.10 -7.32 -14.85
N SER A 55 -4.60 -6.87 -13.69
CA SER A 55 -4.81 -5.45 -13.44
C SER A 55 -3.46 -4.74 -13.43
N ASN A 56 -3.32 -3.69 -14.24
CA ASN A 56 -2.14 -2.80 -14.20
C ASN A 56 -2.19 -1.86 -12.97
N ALA A 57 -3.33 -1.77 -12.28
CA ALA A 57 -3.47 -0.98 -11.07
C ALA A 57 -3.03 -1.80 -9.85
N PRO A 58 -2.11 -1.28 -9.00
CA PRO A 58 -1.77 -1.93 -7.74
C PRO A 58 -2.90 -1.81 -6.71
N PHE A 59 -3.00 -2.80 -5.82
CA PHE A 59 -3.95 -2.81 -4.71
C PHE A 59 -3.19 -2.79 -3.38
N LEU A 60 -3.47 -1.78 -2.56
CA LEU A 60 -2.81 -1.63 -1.26
C LEU A 60 -3.46 -2.57 -0.25
N LYS A 61 -2.64 -3.37 0.43
CA LYS A 61 -3.07 -4.36 1.41
C LYS A 61 -2.41 -4.09 2.75
N ILE A 62 -3.05 -4.58 3.82
CA ILE A 62 -2.57 -4.49 5.18
C ILE A 62 -2.68 -5.84 5.90
N ASP A 63 -1.66 -6.17 6.69
CA ASP A 63 -1.67 -7.29 7.63
C ASP A 63 -0.91 -6.93 8.93
N SER A 64 -0.93 -7.80 9.93
CA SER A 64 -0.21 -7.64 11.19
C SER A 64 1.06 -8.48 11.31
N VAL A 65 1.28 -9.41 10.36
CA VAL A 65 2.48 -10.26 10.33
C VAL A 65 3.22 -10.12 9.01
N THR A 66 2.54 -10.33 7.89
CA THR A 66 3.12 -10.20 6.54
C THR A 66 1.99 -10.06 5.53
N VAL A 67 2.18 -9.21 4.52
CA VAL A 67 1.21 -9.06 3.42
C VAL A 67 1.26 -10.28 2.51
N THR A 68 0.10 -10.90 2.26
CA THR A 68 -0.05 -12.05 1.36
C THR A 68 -1.15 -11.83 0.32
N ALA A 69 -1.32 -12.77 -0.60
CA ALA A 69 -2.40 -12.73 -1.59
C ALA A 69 -3.79 -12.61 -0.94
N ALA A 70 -3.98 -13.21 0.25
CA ALA A 70 -5.24 -13.22 0.99
C ALA A 70 -5.44 -11.99 1.91
N SER A 71 -4.42 -11.13 2.09
CA SER A 71 -4.55 -9.93 2.91
C SER A 71 -5.55 -8.94 2.29
N GLY A 72 -6.38 -8.34 3.14
CA GLY A 72 -7.38 -7.36 2.75
C GLY A 72 -6.90 -5.92 2.86
N THR A 73 -7.84 -4.98 2.81
CA THR A 73 -7.64 -3.52 2.97
C THR A 73 -7.88 -3.03 4.40
N THR A 74 -8.26 -3.93 5.31
CA THR A 74 -8.52 -3.62 6.72
C THR A 74 -7.95 -4.73 7.60
N LYS A 75 -7.36 -4.35 8.73
CA LYS A 75 -6.87 -5.28 9.75
C LYS A 75 -7.25 -4.75 11.13
N THR A 76 -7.83 -5.62 11.95
CA THR A 76 -8.12 -5.34 13.36
C THR A 76 -7.13 -6.11 14.22
N LEU A 77 -6.52 -5.43 15.19
CA LEU A 77 -5.74 -6.02 16.26
C LEU A 77 -6.46 -5.79 17.58
N THR A 78 -6.57 -6.84 18.38
CA THR A 78 -7.27 -6.82 19.68
C THR A 78 -6.30 -6.89 20.86
N GLU A 79 -5.00 -6.82 20.58
CA GLU A 79 -3.94 -6.91 21.58
C GLU A 79 -3.48 -5.53 22.07
N PRO A 80 -3.07 -5.42 23.34
CA PRO A 80 -3.04 -6.47 24.37
C PRO A 80 -4.45 -6.88 24.84
N ALA A 81 -4.65 -8.16 25.15
CA ALA A 81 -5.91 -8.65 25.70
C ALA A 81 -6.23 -7.97 27.06
N GLY A 82 -7.33 -7.22 27.11
CA GLY A 82 -7.77 -6.50 28.29
C GLY A 82 -7.22 -5.07 28.39
N GLU A 83 -7.52 -4.40 29.49
CA GLU A 83 -7.15 -2.99 29.69
C GLU A 83 -5.69 -2.86 30.12
N THR A 84 -4.92 -2.04 29.39
CA THR A 84 -3.56 -1.66 29.78
C THR A 84 -3.57 -0.25 30.34
N LYS A 85 -3.21 -0.12 31.61
CA LYS A 85 -3.05 1.19 32.26
C LYS A 85 -1.76 1.83 31.78
N LEU A 86 -1.87 3.05 31.25
CA LEU A 86 -0.75 3.84 30.78
C LEU A 86 -0.52 5.05 31.67
N TYR A 87 0.74 5.43 31.80
CA TYR A 87 1.15 6.74 32.30
C TYR A 87 1.07 7.78 31.17
N PRO A 88 0.66 9.02 31.47
CA PRO A 88 0.65 10.08 30.47
C PRO A 88 2.07 10.38 29.95
N SER A 89 2.17 10.71 28.66
CA SER A 89 3.43 11.06 28.00
C SER A 89 3.20 12.02 26.84
N GLN A 90 4.29 12.54 26.28
CA GLN A 90 4.26 13.39 25.10
C GLN A 90 5.40 13.05 24.15
N VAL A 91 5.14 13.19 22.86
CA VAL A 91 6.19 13.19 21.83
C VAL A 91 6.63 14.63 21.61
N VAL A 92 7.89 14.93 21.88
CA VAL A 92 8.41 16.31 21.91
C VAL A 92 9.29 16.67 20.71
N GLY A 93 9.50 15.75 19.78
CA GLY A 93 10.39 15.93 18.63
C GLY A 93 11.27 14.71 18.43
N THR A 94 12.49 14.92 17.97
CA THR A 94 13.48 13.86 17.78
C THR A 94 14.39 13.67 18.98
N ILE A 95 14.86 12.43 19.16
CA ILE A 95 15.96 12.13 20.07
C ILE A 95 17.19 12.94 19.63
N THR A 96 17.93 13.49 20.59
CA THR A 96 19.11 14.30 20.32
C THR A 96 20.14 13.52 19.50
N GLY A 97 20.47 14.02 18.30
CA GLY A 97 21.41 13.38 17.38
C GLY A 97 20.83 12.22 16.56
N GLY A 98 19.52 11.96 16.66
CA GLY A 98 18.80 10.91 15.92
C GLY A 98 17.62 11.44 15.10
N THR A 99 16.91 10.51 14.47
CA THR A 99 15.69 10.76 13.67
C THR A 99 14.43 10.18 14.31
N GLU A 100 14.59 9.35 15.34
CA GLU A 100 13.49 8.70 16.06
C GLU A 100 12.72 9.70 16.94
N ALA A 101 11.42 9.48 17.10
CA ALA A 101 10.58 10.26 18.00
C ALA A 101 11.04 10.11 19.47
N LYS A 102 11.00 11.22 20.21
CA LYS A 102 11.35 11.29 21.64
C LYS A 102 10.11 11.41 22.51
N PHE A 103 9.97 10.50 23.46
CA PHE A 103 8.98 10.52 24.53
C PHE A 103 9.52 11.19 25.80
N GLU A 104 8.70 12.06 26.37
CA GLU A 104 8.87 12.63 27.70
C GLU A 104 7.60 12.46 28.52
N SER A 105 7.73 12.56 29.83
CA SER A 105 6.63 12.56 30.79
C SER A 105 6.92 13.55 31.91
N ALA A 106 5.93 13.83 32.75
CA ALA A 106 6.04 14.76 33.84
C ALA A 106 5.06 14.38 34.96
N TYR A 107 5.26 14.94 36.15
CA TYR A 107 4.30 14.80 37.25
C TYR A 107 3.29 15.94 37.20
N ALA A 108 2.03 15.65 37.51
CA ALA A 108 1.03 16.69 37.70
C ALA A 108 1.29 17.47 39.00
N SER A 109 0.99 18.77 39.00
CA SER A 109 1.10 19.66 40.17
C SER A 109 0.14 19.28 41.30
N ALA A 110 -1.01 18.68 40.96
CA ALA A 110 -1.98 18.12 41.88
C ALA A 110 -2.70 16.94 41.23
N LYS A 111 -3.34 16.09 42.04
CA LYS A 111 -4.02 14.88 41.54
C LYS A 111 -5.17 15.17 40.55
N ASN A 112 -5.78 16.34 40.65
CA ASN A 112 -6.97 16.79 39.92
C ASN A 112 -6.67 18.01 39.03
N ALA A 113 -5.42 18.14 38.59
CA ALA A 113 -4.97 19.20 37.69
C ALA A 113 -4.16 18.59 36.54
N SER A 114 -4.37 19.09 35.33
CA SER A 114 -3.57 18.77 34.13
C SER A 114 -2.23 19.53 34.12
N THR A 115 -2.12 20.59 34.91
CA THR A 115 -0.92 21.41 35.00
C THR A 115 0.25 20.58 35.53
N GLU A 116 1.31 20.49 34.74
CA GLU A 116 2.58 19.89 35.10
C GLU A 116 3.21 20.58 36.34
N LEU A 117 3.83 19.78 37.20
CA LEU A 117 4.63 20.23 38.33
C LEU A 117 5.94 20.81 37.77
N ALA A 118 6.25 22.05 38.16
CA ALA A 118 7.46 22.73 37.70
C ALA A 118 8.72 21.88 37.89
N SER A 119 9.57 21.83 36.86
CA SER A 119 10.82 21.03 36.85
C SER A 119 10.63 19.52 37.03
N SER A 120 9.43 18.99 36.79
CA SER A 120 9.16 17.55 36.91
C SER A 120 9.31 16.79 35.60
N ARG A 121 9.42 17.47 34.45
CA ARG A 121 9.63 16.85 33.14
C ARG A 121 10.86 15.97 33.11
N PHE A 122 10.72 14.79 32.52
CA PHE A 122 11.82 13.84 32.33
C PHE A 122 11.68 13.07 31.02
N THR A 123 12.83 12.61 30.50
CA THR A 123 12.89 11.71 29.35
C THR A 123 12.42 10.31 29.77
N VAL A 124 11.52 9.71 29.00
CA VAL A 124 11.01 8.36 29.29
C VAL A 124 12.12 7.33 29.04
N GLY A 125 12.43 6.52 30.05
CA GLY A 125 13.54 5.58 29.97
C GLY A 125 14.90 6.31 29.95
N THR A 126 15.80 5.84 29.11
CA THR A 126 17.16 6.39 28.97
C THR A 126 17.20 7.48 27.93
N ASP A 127 16.66 7.21 26.74
CA ASP A 127 16.80 8.08 25.56
C ASP A 127 15.46 8.69 25.10
N GLY A 128 14.33 8.19 25.62
CA GLY A 128 12.99 8.61 25.17
C GLY A 128 12.49 7.80 23.98
N LYS A 129 13.01 6.60 23.74
CA LYS A 129 12.60 5.80 22.58
C LYS A 129 11.17 5.30 22.72
N ALA A 130 10.48 5.13 21.60
CA ALA A 130 9.14 4.55 21.58
C ALA A 130 9.09 3.15 22.23
N SER A 131 10.15 2.34 22.07
CA SER A 131 10.27 1.04 22.74
C SER A 131 10.43 1.14 24.28
N GLU A 132 11.08 2.20 24.76
CA GLU A 132 11.17 2.51 26.19
C GLU A 132 9.83 2.98 26.73
N ALA A 133 9.08 3.76 25.94
CA ALA A 133 7.72 4.17 26.26
C ALA A 133 6.78 2.96 26.39
N VAL A 134 6.88 1.97 25.49
CA VAL A 134 6.12 0.71 25.62
C VAL A 134 6.51 -0.06 26.88
N SER A 135 7.81 -0.26 27.10
CA SER A 135 8.32 -1.00 28.26
C SER A 135 7.95 -0.33 29.59
N GLY A 136 7.94 1.00 29.60
CA GLY A 136 7.58 1.84 30.75
C GLY A 136 6.08 2.06 30.92
N LYS A 137 5.22 1.48 30.05
CA LYS A 137 3.76 1.67 30.06
C LYS A 137 3.33 3.13 29.84
N TYR A 138 4.03 3.85 28.97
CA TYR A 138 3.64 5.17 28.48
C TYR A 138 2.92 5.08 27.13
N ALA A 139 3.10 3.99 26.39
CA ALA A 139 2.44 3.73 25.12
C ALA A 139 2.12 2.24 24.94
N ILE A 140 1.20 1.92 24.03
CA ILE A 140 0.96 0.57 23.52
C ILE A 140 1.41 0.55 22.07
N GLN A 141 2.17 -0.49 21.68
CA GLN A 141 2.59 -0.69 20.30
C GLN A 141 1.72 -1.73 19.60
N GLN A 142 1.36 -1.42 18.35
CA GLN A 142 0.87 -2.37 17.37
C GLN A 142 1.68 -2.24 16.08
N THR A 143 1.90 -3.36 15.39
CA THR A 143 2.68 -3.38 14.16
C THR A 143 1.80 -3.84 13.01
N PHE A 144 1.91 -3.13 11.89
CA PHE A 144 1.27 -3.44 10.63
C PHE A 144 2.30 -3.55 9.51
N TYR A 145 1.95 -4.32 8.49
CA TYR A 145 2.69 -4.41 7.23
C TYR A 145 1.76 -3.96 6.13
N ILE A 146 2.17 -2.92 5.38
CA ILE A 146 1.35 -2.28 4.36
C ILE A 146 2.07 -2.37 3.01
N GLY A 147 1.40 -2.88 1.97
CA GLY A 147 2.01 -3.01 0.65
C GLY A 147 1.25 -3.93 -0.29
N THR A 148 1.98 -4.66 -1.14
CA THR A 148 1.41 -5.54 -2.16
C THR A 148 2.09 -6.91 -2.17
N SER A 149 1.35 -7.94 -2.56
CA SER A 149 1.80 -9.34 -2.55
C SER A 149 2.17 -9.90 -3.94
N ASP A 150 1.93 -9.13 -5.01
CA ASP A 150 2.09 -9.59 -6.41
C ASP A 150 3.27 -8.84 -7.06
N ASP A 151 4.18 -9.55 -7.73
CA ASP A 151 5.34 -8.97 -8.45
C ASP A 151 4.95 -8.31 -9.77
N LYS A 152 3.75 -8.61 -10.27
CA LYS A 152 3.20 -8.02 -11.49
C LYS A 152 2.21 -6.90 -11.21
N ALA A 153 1.93 -6.62 -9.93
CA ALA A 153 1.24 -5.41 -9.53
C ALA A 153 2.17 -4.19 -9.66
N GLY A 154 1.59 -3.00 -9.79
CA GLY A 154 2.32 -1.75 -9.61
C GLY A 154 2.88 -1.57 -8.18
N SER A 155 3.55 -0.45 -7.94
CA SER A 155 4.11 -0.06 -6.64
C SER A 155 3.29 1.06 -5.99
N PHE A 156 3.68 1.47 -4.78
CA PHE A 156 3.13 2.64 -4.11
C PHE A 156 4.25 3.58 -3.70
N LYS A 157 3.93 4.87 -3.57
CA LYS A 157 4.81 5.89 -3.00
C LYS A 157 4.02 6.79 -2.05
N ASP A 158 4.73 7.52 -1.21
CA ASP A 158 4.15 8.54 -0.33
C ASP A 158 3.04 7.96 0.57
N LEU A 159 3.33 6.88 1.31
CA LEU A 159 2.43 6.34 2.34
C LEU A 159 2.27 7.38 3.46
N LYS A 160 1.02 7.67 3.82
CA LYS A 160 0.61 8.68 4.79
C LYS A 160 -0.49 8.15 5.71
N VAL A 161 -0.63 8.79 6.86
CA VAL A 161 -1.85 8.70 7.67
C VAL A 161 -2.81 9.77 7.16
N SER A 162 -4.05 9.39 6.84
CA SER A 162 -5.07 10.31 6.34
C SER A 162 -6.15 10.63 7.37
N ALA A 163 -6.37 9.74 8.34
CA ALA A 163 -7.32 9.95 9.42
C ALA A 163 -6.98 9.08 10.64
N VAL A 164 -7.32 9.60 11.82
CA VAL A 164 -7.34 8.86 13.08
C VAL A 164 -8.69 9.07 13.74
N GLN A 165 -9.39 7.98 14.00
CA GLN A 165 -10.63 7.98 14.78
C GLN A 165 -10.37 7.32 16.11
N ILE A 166 -10.90 7.92 17.18
CA ILE A 166 -10.86 7.37 18.53
C ILE A 166 -12.23 6.74 18.80
N ASN A 167 -12.23 5.45 19.07
CA ASN A 167 -13.39 4.66 19.41
C ASN A 167 -13.44 4.50 20.93
N ALA A 168 -13.74 5.59 21.63
CA ALA A 168 -13.90 5.59 23.09
C ALA A 168 -15.33 5.25 23.51
N THR A 169 -15.48 4.82 24.76
CA THR A 169 -16.79 4.76 25.40
C THR A 169 -17.40 6.15 25.44
N GLN A 170 -18.69 6.26 25.09
CA GLN A 170 -19.38 7.55 24.97
C GLN A 170 -19.25 8.37 26.27
N GLY A 171 -18.73 9.59 26.16
CA GLY A 171 -18.52 10.48 27.32
C GLY A 171 -17.16 10.36 28.02
N SER A 172 -16.23 9.53 27.50
CA SER A 172 -14.84 9.54 27.98
C SER A 172 -14.17 10.87 27.62
N LYS A 173 -13.83 11.67 28.64
CA LYS A 173 -13.05 12.91 28.46
C LYS A 173 -11.63 12.66 27.95
N LEU A 174 -11.14 11.45 28.15
CA LEU A 174 -9.79 11.05 27.76
C LEU A 174 -9.69 10.71 26.26
N GLU A 175 -10.80 10.73 25.51
CA GLU A 175 -10.75 10.53 24.06
C GLU A 175 -9.93 11.63 23.37
N ASP A 176 -10.04 12.87 23.86
CA ASP A 176 -9.36 14.03 23.29
C ASP A 176 -7.89 14.07 23.70
N ALA A 177 -7.52 13.42 24.81
CA ALA A 177 -6.14 13.24 25.22
C ALA A 177 -5.40 12.15 24.44
N MET A 178 -6.09 11.29 23.68
CA MET A 178 -5.42 10.22 22.94
C MET A 178 -4.58 10.77 21.78
N ARG A 179 -3.39 10.19 21.65
CA ARG A 179 -2.47 10.47 20.55
C ARG A 179 -1.96 9.17 19.96
N VAL A 180 -1.59 9.24 18.70
CA VAL A 180 -1.11 8.12 17.91
C VAL A 180 0.18 8.55 17.23
N LEU A 181 1.31 8.01 17.66
CA LEU A 181 2.56 8.09 16.94
C LEU A 181 2.60 6.95 15.91
N VAL A 182 2.76 7.29 14.64
CA VAL A 182 2.89 6.33 13.55
C VAL A 182 4.29 6.44 12.97
N VAL A 183 5.02 5.33 12.96
CA VAL A 183 6.41 5.24 12.50
C VAL A 183 6.49 4.29 11.31
N GLY A 184 6.88 4.81 10.15
CA GLY A 184 7.23 4.02 8.96
C GLY A 184 8.74 3.94 8.75
N GLU A 185 9.14 3.45 7.59
CA GLU A 185 10.55 3.27 7.23
C GLU A 185 11.31 4.60 7.14
N ASP A 186 10.69 5.63 6.56
CA ASP A 186 11.34 6.90 6.22
C ASP A 186 10.99 8.04 7.19
N GLY A 187 10.09 7.81 8.15
CA GLY A 187 9.70 8.87 9.07
C GLY A 187 8.55 8.51 9.99
N TRP A 188 8.13 9.50 10.77
CA TRP A 188 7.06 9.35 11.72
C TRP A 188 6.19 10.60 11.81
N VAL A 189 4.96 10.43 12.29
CA VAL A 189 3.99 11.50 12.52
C VAL A 189 3.23 11.25 13.81
N VAL A 190 2.79 12.32 14.47
CA VAL A 190 1.89 12.26 15.62
C VAL A 190 0.52 12.76 15.22
N TRP A 191 -0.51 12.00 15.56
CA TRP A 191 -1.89 12.32 15.27
C TRP A 191 -2.75 12.33 16.54
N GLN A 192 -3.67 13.29 16.58
CA GLN A 192 -4.85 13.29 17.44
C GLN A 192 -6.07 12.84 16.62
N LYS A 193 -7.23 12.72 17.27
CA LYS A 193 -8.51 12.47 16.58
C LYS A 193 -8.73 13.51 15.47
N GLY A 194 -8.91 13.05 14.24
CA GLY A 194 -9.07 13.93 13.08
C GLY A 194 -9.30 13.16 11.80
N ASN A 195 -10.08 13.74 10.89
CA ASN A 195 -10.44 13.13 9.60
C ASN A 195 -9.56 13.59 8.42
N ASN A 196 -8.57 14.43 8.69
CA ASN A 196 -7.59 14.93 7.73
C ASN A 196 -6.38 15.53 8.46
N GLU A 197 -5.31 15.83 7.72
CA GLU A 197 -4.07 16.39 8.27
C GLU A 197 -4.27 17.69 9.03
N THR A 198 -5.13 18.60 8.56
CA THR A 198 -5.37 19.89 9.22
C THR A 198 -5.98 19.71 10.61
N ALA A 199 -6.87 18.73 10.77
CA ALA A 199 -7.58 18.49 12.02
C ALA A 199 -6.83 17.53 12.97
N GLY A 200 -6.08 16.57 12.41
CA GLY A 200 -5.51 15.48 13.17
C GLY A 200 -3.99 15.53 13.34
N TRP A 201 -3.23 16.23 12.47
CA TRP A 201 -1.78 16.23 12.56
C TRP A 201 -1.27 17.15 13.66
N VAL A 202 -0.61 16.56 14.67
CA VAL A 202 0.00 17.28 15.79
C VAL A 202 1.41 17.72 15.40
N LYS A 203 1.60 19.02 15.22
CA LYS A 203 2.89 19.62 14.81
C LYS A 203 3.62 20.34 15.94
N THR A 204 2.94 20.54 17.06
CA THR A 204 3.49 21.22 18.23
C THR A 204 3.21 20.41 19.48
N TYR A 205 4.06 20.54 20.48
CA TYR A 205 3.81 20.05 21.83
C TYR A 205 3.74 21.22 22.80
N THR A 206 3.07 21.03 23.93
CA THR A 206 2.90 22.03 24.98
C THR A 206 3.46 21.48 26.30
N SER A 207 4.06 22.36 27.11
CA SER A 207 4.44 22.07 28.49
C SER A 207 4.10 23.28 29.38
N THR A 208 4.23 23.17 30.70
CA THR A 208 4.04 24.33 31.58
C THR A 208 5.17 25.35 31.51
N ASP A 209 6.35 24.95 31.06
CA ASP A 209 7.55 25.78 31.10
C ASP A 209 7.80 26.53 29.78
N VAL A 210 7.09 26.20 28.69
CA VAL A 210 7.21 26.84 27.37
C VAL A 210 5.88 26.90 26.59
N ASP A 211 5.69 27.98 25.81
CA ASP A 211 4.64 28.10 24.78
C ASP A 211 4.74 26.96 23.74
N PRO A 212 3.69 26.68 22.94
CA PRO A 212 3.70 25.56 22.00
C PRO A 212 4.96 25.53 21.12
N GLN A 213 5.69 24.42 21.19
CA GLN A 213 6.95 24.21 20.49
C GLN A 213 6.75 23.28 19.29
N THR A 214 7.38 23.59 18.16
CA THR A 214 7.36 22.70 16.98
C THR A 214 8.00 21.36 17.30
N ILE A 215 7.29 20.27 16.98
CA ILE A 215 7.83 18.92 16.98
C ILE A 215 8.73 18.76 15.74
N SER A 216 10.04 18.67 15.95
CA SER A 216 11.01 18.46 14.88
C SER A 216 11.04 17.01 14.37
N GLY A 217 11.46 16.82 13.11
CA GLY A 217 11.72 15.51 12.51
C GLY A 217 10.50 14.67 12.10
N GLN A 218 9.30 15.25 12.11
CA GLN A 218 8.10 14.61 11.57
C GLN A 218 8.08 14.58 10.05
N GLY A 219 7.73 13.45 9.44
CA GLY A 219 7.44 13.35 8.01
C GLY A 219 8.66 13.56 7.09
N VAL A 220 9.60 12.62 7.10
CA VAL A 220 10.96 12.83 6.56
C VAL A 220 11.16 12.35 5.12
N ALA A 221 10.12 11.96 4.38
CA ALA A 221 10.34 11.62 2.96
C ALA A 221 10.66 12.84 2.08
N LYS A 222 10.15 14.05 2.39
CA LYS A 222 10.26 15.23 1.48
C LYS A 222 10.25 16.61 2.17
N ASN A 223 11.06 16.84 3.21
CA ASN A 223 11.29 18.15 3.89
C ASN A 223 10.45 18.48 5.14
N ASN A 224 10.22 17.53 6.05
CA ASN A 224 9.67 17.81 7.41
C ASN A 224 8.31 18.55 7.42
N SER A 225 7.63 18.57 6.27
CA SER A 225 6.45 19.38 5.96
C SER A 225 5.35 18.54 5.31
N ASP A 226 5.65 17.29 4.99
CA ASP A 226 4.73 16.33 4.38
C ASP A 226 4.59 15.12 5.31
N SER A 227 3.37 14.63 5.52
CA SER A 227 3.03 13.57 6.50
C SER A 227 3.49 12.15 6.08
N VAL A 228 4.40 12.06 5.10
CA VAL A 228 4.88 10.79 4.55
C VAL A 228 5.74 10.05 5.56
N ILE A 229 5.39 8.79 5.80
CA ILE A 229 6.10 7.87 6.70
C ILE A 229 6.89 6.79 5.94
N ASP A 230 6.56 6.55 4.67
CA ASP A 230 7.29 5.65 3.78
C ASP A 230 7.18 6.20 2.35
N SER A 231 8.33 6.49 1.74
CA SER A 231 8.43 7.15 0.45
C SER A 231 8.15 6.21 -0.72
N ALA A 232 8.38 4.91 -0.57
CA ALA A 232 8.28 3.95 -1.66
C ALA A 232 8.09 2.50 -1.17
N ILE A 233 6.99 1.89 -1.56
CA ILE A 233 6.71 0.47 -1.38
C ILE A 233 6.74 -0.22 -2.75
N ALA A 234 7.76 -1.04 -2.99
CA ALA A 234 7.92 -1.77 -4.23
C ALA A 234 6.83 -2.85 -4.47
N ALA A 235 6.77 -3.35 -5.71
CA ALA A 235 5.94 -4.50 -6.03
C ALA A 235 6.40 -5.74 -5.25
N LYS A 236 5.44 -6.59 -4.84
CA LYS A 236 5.64 -7.76 -3.95
C LYS A 236 6.36 -7.47 -2.63
N THR A 237 6.35 -6.22 -2.14
CA THR A 237 6.91 -5.88 -0.84
C THR A 237 5.89 -5.17 0.04
N SER A 238 6.26 -5.01 1.32
CA SER A 238 5.49 -4.28 2.31
C SER A 238 6.42 -3.46 3.18
N GLY A 239 6.04 -2.21 3.45
CA GLY A 239 6.64 -1.39 4.49
C GLY A 239 6.13 -1.81 5.87
N LYS A 240 7.01 -1.79 6.87
CA LYS A 240 6.65 -2.01 8.28
C LYS A 240 6.18 -0.67 8.86
N VAL A 241 5.03 -0.67 9.52
CA VAL A 241 4.48 0.49 10.23
C VAL A 241 4.25 0.13 11.68
N ASP A 242 4.97 0.79 12.58
CA ASP A 242 4.76 0.68 14.02
C ASP A 242 3.87 1.83 14.50
N VAL A 243 2.81 1.49 15.23
CA VAL A 243 1.81 2.41 15.75
C VAL A 243 1.90 2.40 17.27
N PHE A 244 2.04 3.57 17.88
CA PHE A 244 2.10 3.75 19.32
C PHE A 244 0.92 4.62 19.77
N VAL A 245 0.05 4.06 20.61
CA VAL A 245 -1.08 4.79 21.19
C VAL A 245 -0.74 5.18 22.61
N TYR A 246 -0.95 6.45 22.96
CA TYR A 246 -0.65 7.01 24.28
C TYR A 246 -1.64 8.15 24.65
N TYR A 247 -1.60 8.57 25.91
CA TYR A 247 -2.34 9.74 26.39
C TYR A 247 -1.40 10.93 26.54
N ASP A 248 -1.75 12.06 25.93
CA ASP A 248 -1.02 13.32 26.00
C ASP A 248 -1.10 13.92 27.39
N GLY A 249 0.02 13.94 28.10
CA GLY A 249 0.05 14.44 29.48
C GLY A 249 -0.23 15.94 29.65
N ALA A 250 -0.19 16.75 28.58
CA ALA A 250 -0.55 18.18 28.67
C ALA A 250 -2.00 18.45 28.28
N ASP A 251 -2.79 17.42 27.98
CA ASP A 251 -4.20 17.59 27.71
C ASP A 251 -4.96 17.96 28.99
N ASP A 252 -5.91 18.89 28.88
CA ASP A 252 -6.58 19.49 30.03
C ASP A 252 -7.47 18.50 30.79
N ASP A 253 -7.85 17.39 30.17
CA ASP A 253 -8.70 16.36 30.76
C ASP A 253 -7.90 15.15 31.30
N VAL A 254 -6.56 15.24 31.40
CA VAL A 254 -5.72 14.17 31.96
C VAL A 254 -5.38 14.43 33.43
N TYR A 255 -6.04 13.71 34.34
CA TYR A 255 -5.79 13.78 35.79
C TYR A 255 -5.31 12.45 36.38
N THR A 256 -4.63 12.54 37.53
CA THR A 256 -4.12 11.37 38.26
C THR A 256 -5.26 10.55 38.86
N ASP A 257 -6.37 11.18 39.25
CA ASP A 257 -7.52 10.52 39.87
C ASP A 257 -8.53 9.92 38.87
N GLN A 258 -8.30 10.07 37.56
CA GLN A 258 -9.11 9.48 36.48
C GLN A 258 -8.56 8.14 35.97
N LEU A 259 -7.68 7.48 36.74
CA LEU A 259 -7.09 6.18 36.36
C LEU A 259 -8.15 5.09 36.10
N ALA A 260 -9.35 5.23 36.69
CA ALA A 260 -10.47 4.32 36.48
C ALA A 260 -11.25 4.59 35.18
N ASP A 261 -11.07 5.76 34.55
CA ASP A 261 -11.76 6.17 33.33
C ASP A 261 -10.98 5.80 32.05
N LEU A 262 -9.78 5.22 32.19
CA LEU A 262 -8.89 4.77 31.11
C LEU A 262 -9.36 3.49 30.39
N THR A 263 -10.67 3.24 30.37
CA THR A 263 -11.25 1.98 29.88
C THR A 263 -11.90 2.14 28.51
N GLY A 264 -11.92 1.06 27.72
CA GLY A 264 -12.74 0.97 26.50
C GLY A 264 -12.43 1.99 25.41
N CYS A 265 -11.15 2.31 25.18
CA CYS A 265 -10.72 3.20 24.10
C CYS A 265 -9.97 2.41 23.02
N GLY A 266 -10.46 2.46 21.78
CA GLY A 266 -9.81 1.92 20.59
C GLY A 266 -9.40 3.03 19.62
N VAL A 267 -8.56 2.69 18.64
CA VAL A 267 -8.13 3.61 17.59
C VAL A 267 -8.32 2.95 16.24
N THR A 268 -8.91 3.69 15.30
CA THR A 268 -8.94 3.33 13.88
C THR A 268 -8.05 4.30 13.12
N ILE A 269 -7.07 3.78 12.38
CA ILE A 269 -6.11 4.56 11.60
C ILE A 269 -6.35 4.27 10.12
N THR A 270 -6.49 5.32 9.33
CA THR A 270 -6.60 5.22 7.87
C THR A 270 -5.29 5.62 7.23
N PHE A 271 -4.80 4.76 6.34
CA PHE A 271 -3.60 5.01 5.55
C PHE A 271 -3.96 5.27 4.09
N THR A 272 -3.18 6.13 3.44
CA THR A 272 -3.26 6.37 2.00
C THR A 272 -1.87 6.32 1.39
N ALA A 273 -1.76 5.89 0.14
CA ALA A 273 -0.52 5.95 -0.63
C ALA A 273 -0.87 6.24 -2.09
N THR A 274 0.09 6.80 -2.82
CA THR A 274 -0.07 7.08 -4.25
C THR A 274 0.28 5.82 -5.06
N PRO A 275 -0.67 5.22 -5.79
CA PRO A 275 -0.38 4.08 -6.66
C PRO A 275 0.46 4.48 -7.88
N VAL A 276 1.41 3.63 -8.23
CA VAL A 276 2.28 3.74 -9.41
C VAL A 276 2.10 2.48 -10.24
N ASN A 277 1.69 2.62 -11.51
CA ASN A 277 1.49 1.47 -12.39
C ASN A 277 2.81 0.83 -12.85
N THR A 278 2.75 -0.29 -13.59
CA THR A 278 3.96 -0.98 -14.07
C THR A 278 4.77 -0.18 -15.09
N ASP A 279 4.21 0.86 -15.68
CA ASP A 279 4.91 1.80 -16.57
C ASP A 279 5.54 2.97 -15.81
N ASN A 280 5.56 2.89 -14.47
CA ASN A 280 6.13 3.87 -13.55
C ASN A 280 5.43 5.26 -13.64
N LYS A 281 4.13 5.24 -13.93
CA LYS A 281 3.25 6.41 -13.99
C LYS A 281 2.29 6.39 -12.80
N ASP A 282 2.07 7.56 -12.22
CA ASP A 282 1.07 7.74 -11.16
C ASP A 282 -0.33 7.40 -11.68
N VAL A 283 -1.08 6.63 -10.89
CA VAL A 283 -2.47 6.30 -11.20
C VAL A 283 -3.37 7.29 -10.46
N ASN A 284 -3.82 8.33 -11.16
CA ASN A 284 -4.54 9.47 -10.57
C ASN A 284 -6.05 9.22 -10.33
N THR A 285 -6.44 7.99 -9.97
CA THR A 285 -7.85 7.66 -9.70
C THR A 285 -7.98 6.98 -8.35
N ASN A 286 -8.71 7.64 -7.45
CA ASN A 286 -9.08 7.11 -6.14
C ASN A 286 -9.92 5.85 -6.37
N ASN A 287 -9.30 4.68 -6.26
CA ASN A 287 -10.03 3.42 -6.33
C ASN A 287 -10.55 3.15 -4.92
N ASP A 288 -11.52 3.95 -4.48
CA ASP A 288 -12.29 3.65 -3.27
C ASP A 288 -12.94 2.29 -3.51
N VAL A 289 -12.33 1.24 -2.95
CA VAL A 289 -12.94 -0.07 -2.86
C VAL A 289 -14.04 0.08 -1.81
N THR A 290 -15.20 0.59 -2.24
CA THR A 290 -16.44 0.38 -1.50
C THR A 290 -16.65 -1.13 -1.48
N GLY A 291 -16.46 -1.71 -0.28
CA GLY A 291 -16.46 -3.15 -0.08
C GLY A 291 -17.70 -3.83 -0.69
N ALA A 292 -17.46 -4.98 -1.31
CA ALA A 292 -18.49 -6.00 -1.52
C ALA A 292 -18.52 -6.92 -0.30
#